data_AF-A0A7S2DXQ5-F1
#
_entry.id   AF-A0A7S2DXQ5-F1
#
_cell.length_a   1.000
_cell.length_b   1.000
_cell.length_c   1.000
_cell.angle_alpha   90.00
_cell.angle_beta   90.00
_cell.angle_gamma   90.00
#
_symmetry.space_group_name_H-M   'P 1'
#
loop_
_entity.id
_entity.type
_entity.pdbx_description
1 polymer ?
#
loop_
_entity_poly.entity_id
_entity_poly.type
_entity_poly.pdbx_seq_one_letter_code
_entity_poly.pdbx_strand_id
1 'polypeptide(L)'
;LNKTKNTHPFSNTNLCGAFEVPSAPFWFMKPPSAIISSEMPHECPPGMSETHHELELGVVIGERARRVSVDQAMQHVAGYCLALDMTDREGQQRAKDAGKPWTMAKAWDTSCPVSRFVAAEDVPDYQALNMWLKVNDEASPRQYGSPAQMIFDIPTIISEV
;
A
#
# COMPACT_ATOMS: atom_id res chain seq x y z
N LEU A 1 -3.29 5.30 -5.57
CA LEU A 1 -3.14 6.59 -6.31
C LEU A 1 -2.22 7.53 -5.51
N ASN A 2 -1.09 7.03 -5.01
CA ASN A 2 -0.22 7.81 -4.13
C ASN A 2 1.28 7.60 -4.45
N LYS A 3 1.59 7.35 -5.72
CA LYS A 3 2.97 7.23 -6.20
C LYS A 3 3.09 7.95 -7.53
N THR A 4 4.15 8.74 -7.68
CA THR A 4 4.48 9.35 -8.97
C THR A 4 4.85 8.26 -9.99
N LYS A 5 4.36 8.36 -11.24
CA LYS A 5 4.53 7.31 -12.25
C LYS A 5 5.97 7.16 -12.79
N ASN A 6 6.87 8.09 -12.50
CA ASN A 6 8.22 8.10 -13.06
C ASN A 6 9.23 7.77 -11.97
N THR A 7 9.76 6.55 -11.93
CA THR A 7 11.08 6.18 -11.32
C THR A 7 11.26 4.66 -11.20
N HIS A 8 10.94 3.88 -12.23
CA HIS A 8 11.55 2.55 -12.35
C HIS A 8 12.90 2.72 -13.07
N PRO A 9 14.05 2.48 -12.42
CA PRO A 9 15.35 2.47 -13.12
C PRO A 9 15.47 1.32 -14.15
N PHE A 10 14.48 0.42 -14.21
CA PHE A 10 14.47 -0.77 -15.07
C PHE A 10 13.26 -0.88 -16.02
N SER A 11 12.37 0.12 -16.09
CA SER A 11 11.24 0.09 -17.04
C SER A 11 11.52 0.99 -18.24
N ASN A 12 11.76 0.39 -19.40
CA ASN A 12 11.83 1.09 -20.70
C ASN A 12 10.46 1.48 -21.27
N THR A 13 9.41 1.53 -20.44
CA THR A 13 8.06 1.87 -20.89
C THR A 13 7.72 3.30 -20.51
N ASN A 14 7.92 4.22 -21.46
CA ASN A 14 7.27 5.53 -21.47
C ASN A 14 5.74 5.35 -21.65
N LEU A 15 5.03 4.99 -20.60
CA LEU A 15 3.57 5.08 -20.57
C LEU A 15 3.17 6.50 -20.17
N CYS A 16 3.39 7.44 -21.09
CA CYS A 16 2.84 8.79 -21.03
C CYS A 16 1.34 8.74 -21.32
N GLY A 17 0.55 8.43 -20.28
CA GLY A 17 -0.86 8.77 -20.21
C GLY A 17 -1.03 9.78 -19.08
N ALA A 18 -1.52 10.98 -19.40
CA ALA A 18 -1.77 12.06 -18.46
C ALA A 18 -2.58 11.51 -17.27
N PHE A 19 -1.91 11.36 -16.13
CA PHE A 19 -2.55 10.99 -14.89
C PHE A 19 -2.87 12.29 -14.17
N GLU A 20 -4.16 12.57 -14.00
CA GLU A 20 -4.58 13.68 -13.16
C GLU A 20 -4.16 13.36 -11.73
N VAL A 21 -3.29 14.19 -11.17
CA VAL A 21 -2.90 14.07 -9.77
C VAL A 21 -4.16 14.30 -8.94
N PRO A 22 -4.59 13.33 -8.12
CA PRO A 22 -5.79 13.52 -7.32
C PRO A 22 -5.60 14.71 -6.39
N SER A 23 -6.67 15.46 -6.14
CA SER A 23 -6.65 16.61 -5.23
C SER A 23 -6.67 16.22 -3.75
N ALA A 24 -7.04 14.98 -3.44
CA ALA A 24 -7.05 14.40 -2.10
C ALA A 24 -6.74 12.88 -2.15
N PRO A 25 -6.18 12.30 -1.07
CA PRO A 25 -6.08 10.87 -0.84
C PRO A 25 -7.39 10.10 -1.10
N PHE A 26 -7.25 8.90 -1.67
CA PHE A 26 -8.37 7.97 -1.89
C PHE A 26 -8.33 6.86 -0.85
N TRP A 27 -9.49 6.57 -0.25
CA TRP A 27 -9.62 5.69 0.90
C TRP A 27 -10.44 4.44 0.60
N PHE A 28 -10.00 3.32 1.17
CA PHE A 28 -10.77 2.09 1.33
C PHE A 28 -10.27 1.37 2.59
N MET A 29 -10.93 0.29 3.00
CA MET A 29 -10.59 -0.43 4.22
C MET A 29 -10.45 -1.93 3.96
N LYS A 30 -9.61 -2.59 4.77
CA LYS A 30 -9.55 -4.04 4.91
C LYS A 30 -9.97 -4.42 6.34
N PRO A 31 -10.73 -5.51 6.56
CA PRO A 31 -11.08 -5.99 7.89
C PRO A 31 -9.85 -6.61 8.57
N PRO A 32 -9.86 -6.79 9.90
CA PRO A 32 -8.79 -7.50 10.62
C PRO A 32 -8.53 -8.93 10.08
N SER A 33 -9.56 -9.62 9.56
CA SER A 33 -9.41 -10.95 8.96
C SER A 33 -8.57 -10.98 7.68
N ALA A 34 -8.36 -9.83 7.03
CA ALA A 34 -7.46 -9.73 5.89
C ALA A 34 -5.97 -9.83 6.31
N ILE A 35 -5.65 -9.49 7.56
CA ILE A 35 -4.27 -9.39 8.04
C ILE A 35 -3.72 -10.78 8.34
N ILE A 36 -2.59 -11.11 7.73
CA ILE A 36 -1.80 -12.29 8.07
C ILE A 36 -0.32 -11.92 8.19
N SER A 37 0.43 -12.61 9.05
CA SER A 37 1.89 -12.46 9.10
C SER A 37 2.54 -13.07 7.85
N SER A 38 3.75 -12.62 7.50
CA SER A 38 4.54 -13.15 6.38
C SER A 38 4.81 -14.66 6.39
N GLU A 39 4.62 -15.34 7.53
CA GLU A 39 4.78 -16.79 7.68
C GLU A 39 3.51 -17.60 7.38
N MET A 40 2.36 -16.92 7.25
CA MET A 40 1.07 -17.54 7.00
C MET A 40 0.77 -17.57 5.49
N PRO A 41 0.03 -18.58 4.99
CA PRO A 41 -0.30 -18.65 3.58
C PRO A 41 -1.29 -17.55 3.18
N HIS A 42 -1.05 -16.94 2.02
CA HIS A 42 -2.03 -16.13 1.32
C HIS A 42 -2.95 -17.03 0.49
N GLU A 43 -4.26 -16.82 0.59
CA GLU A 43 -5.27 -17.61 -0.11
C GLU A 43 -6.10 -16.72 -1.04
N CYS A 44 -6.18 -17.12 -2.31
CA CYS A 44 -7.09 -16.51 -3.27
C CYS A 44 -8.42 -17.27 -3.28
N PRO A 45 -9.55 -16.62 -2.94
CA PRO A 45 -10.87 -17.21 -3.05
C PRO A 45 -11.16 -17.79 -4.46
N PRO A 46 -11.96 -18.86 -4.55
CA PRO A 46 -12.38 -19.39 -5.84
C PRO A 46 -13.04 -18.33 -6.72
N GLY A 47 -12.68 -18.31 -8.01
CA GLY A 47 -13.22 -17.36 -8.98
C GLY A 47 -12.41 -16.07 -9.14
N MET A 48 -11.36 -15.86 -8.35
CA MET A 48 -10.36 -14.82 -8.63
C MET A 48 -9.35 -15.32 -9.67
N SER A 49 -9.46 -14.80 -10.88
CA SER A 49 -8.65 -15.14 -12.04
C SER A 49 -7.34 -14.34 -12.11
N GLU A 50 -7.35 -13.11 -11.60
CA GLU A 50 -6.25 -12.16 -11.71
C GLU A 50 -6.01 -11.43 -10.38
N THR A 51 -5.16 -12.01 -9.55
CA THR A 51 -4.71 -11.39 -8.30
C THR A 51 -3.36 -10.68 -8.50
N HIS A 52 -3.29 -9.42 -8.09
CA HIS A 52 -2.06 -8.61 -8.14
C HIS A 52 -1.50 -8.39 -6.73
N HIS A 53 -0.17 -8.33 -6.65
CA HIS A 53 0.56 -7.86 -5.48
C HIS A 53 0.82 -6.35 -5.60
N GLU A 54 0.54 -5.59 -4.55
CA GLU A 54 0.87 -4.16 -4.44
C GLU A 54 1.73 -3.99 -3.19
N LEU A 55 3.03 -3.73 -3.37
CA LEU A 55 3.97 -3.50 -2.27
C LEU A 55 3.77 -2.10 -1.68
N GLU A 56 3.41 -2.04 -0.40
CA GLU A 56 3.09 -0.80 0.31
C GLU A 56 3.85 -0.69 1.65
N LEU A 57 4.08 0.54 2.11
CA LEU A 57 4.57 0.82 3.45
C LEU A 57 3.37 0.91 4.40
N GLY A 58 3.26 -0.05 5.31
CA GLY A 58 2.30 0.01 6.40
C GLY A 58 2.79 0.94 7.51
N VAL A 59 1.91 1.82 7.97
CA VAL A 59 2.14 2.72 9.11
C VAL A 59 1.30 2.25 10.28
N VAL A 60 1.94 1.91 11.40
CA VAL A 60 1.27 1.41 12.60
C VAL A 60 1.04 2.57 13.56
N ILE A 61 -0.23 2.84 13.87
CA ILE A 61 -0.64 3.89 14.79
C ILE A 61 -0.64 3.34 16.22
N GLY A 62 0.21 3.91 17.09
CA GLY A 62 0.39 3.49 18.47
C GLY A 62 -0.57 4.14 19.46
N GLU A 63 -0.95 5.38 19.17
CA GLU A 63 -1.85 6.18 20.01
C GLU A 63 -3.02 6.68 19.18
N ARG A 64 -4.18 6.88 19.84
CA ARG A 64 -5.37 7.39 19.15
C ARG A 64 -5.09 8.74 18.49
N ALA A 65 -5.04 8.76 17.16
CA ALA A 65 -5.07 9.96 16.34
C ALA A 65 -6.53 10.31 16.00
N ARG A 66 -6.92 11.57 16.19
CA ARG A 66 -8.23 12.09 15.75
C ARG A 66 -8.10 13.57 15.42
N ARG A 67 -8.34 13.95 14.15
CA ARG A 67 -8.22 15.35 13.70
C ARG A 67 -6.87 15.96 14.08
N VAL A 68 -5.80 15.20 13.90
CA VAL A 68 -4.43 15.62 14.23
C VAL A 68 -3.91 16.55 13.15
N SER A 69 -3.12 17.56 13.52
CA SER A 69 -2.45 18.38 12.51
C SER A 69 -1.31 17.59 11.85
N VAL A 70 -0.90 18.02 10.65
CA VAL A 70 0.26 17.46 9.93
C VAL A 70 1.51 17.43 10.83
N ASP A 71 1.79 18.51 11.55
CA ASP A 71 2.96 18.62 12.44
C ASP A 71 2.91 17.68 13.66
N GLN A 72 1.71 17.22 14.05
CA GLN A 72 1.50 16.29 15.16
C GLN A 72 1.38 14.84 14.70
N ALA A 73 1.13 14.60 13.41
CA ALA A 73 0.82 13.28 12.87
C ALA A 73 1.84 12.20 13.23
N MET A 74 3.13 12.51 13.08
CA MET A 74 4.21 11.54 13.33
C MET A 74 4.34 11.12 14.80
N GLN A 75 3.82 11.92 15.75
CA GLN A 75 3.84 11.59 17.18
C GLN A 75 2.94 10.39 17.51
N HIS A 76 1.98 10.07 16.63
CA HIS A 76 1.06 8.94 16.79
C HIS A 76 1.57 7.64 16.16
N VAL A 77 2.69 7.69 15.43
CA VAL A 77 3.25 6.52 14.72
C VAL A 77 4.09 5.69 15.68
N ALA A 78 3.67 4.45 15.93
CA ALA A 78 4.48 3.48 16.68
C ALA A 78 5.62 2.90 15.84
N GLY A 79 5.39 2.75 14.54
CA GLY A 79 6.37 2.15 13.64
C GLY A 79 5.78 1.75 12.30
N TYR A 80 6.44 0.81 11.65
CA TYR A 80 6.22 0.47 10.26
C TYR A 80 6.18 -1.05 10.05
N CYS A 81 5.58 -1.46 8.94
CA CYS A 81 5.73 -2.80 8.38
C CYS A 81 5.70 -2.70 6.85
N LEU A 82 6.21 -3.72 6.17
CA LEU A 82 5.87 -3.93 4.76
C LEU A 82 4.51 -4.61 4.69
N ALA A 83 3.66 -4.17 3.77
CA ALA A 83 2.37 -4.78 3.51
C ALA A 83 2.23 -5.11 2.03
N LEU A 84 1.47 -6.16 1.73
CA LEU A 84 0.97 -6.43 0.39
C LEU A 84 -0.53 -6.12 0.35
N ASP A 85 -0.91 -5.10 -0.42
CA ASP A 85 -2.30 -4.85 -0.77
C ASP A 85 -2.72 -5.77 -1.91
N MET A 86 -3.05 -7.01 -1.57
CA MET A 86 -3.50 -8.00 -2.53
C MET A 86 -4.82 -7.54 -3.14
N THR A 87 -4.90 -7.59 -4.47
CA THR A 87 -6.04 -7.06 -5.23
C THR A 87 -6.54 -8.05 -6.27
N ASP A 88 -7.84 -8.37 -6.25
CA ASP A 88 -8.50 -8.99 -7.41
C ASP A 88 -8.69 -7.89 -8.46
N ARG A 89 -7.82 -7.88 -9.47
CA ARG A 89 -7.76 -6.78 -10.44
C ARG A 89 -9.01 -6.76 -11.32
N GLU A 90 -9.45 -7.94 -11.77
CA GLU A 90 -10.67 -8.08 -12.56
C GLU A 90 -11.88 -7.63 -11.73
N GLY A 91 -11.99 -8.10 -10.49
CA GLY A 91 -13.04 -7.67 -9.56
C GLY A 91 -13.05 -6.16 -9.32
N GLN A 92 -11.87 -5.55 -9.16
CA GLN A 92 -11.75 -4.10 -8.95
C GLN A 92 -12.22 -3.34 -10.19
N GLN A 93 -11.86 -3.79 -11.39
CA GLN A 93 -12.30 -3.13 -12.64
C GLN A 93 -13.82 -3.22 -12.80
N ARG A 94 -14.41 -4.41 -12.60
CA ARG A 94 -15.87 -4.58 -12.60
C ARG A 94 -16.56 -3.68 -11.58
N ALA A 95 -15.98 -3.53 -10.39
CA ALA A 95 -16.51 -2.63 -9.37
C ALA A 95 -16.45 -1.15 -9.81
N LYS A 96 -15.33 -0.70 -10.40
CA LYS A 96 -15.19 0.66 -10.94
C LYS A 96 -16.21 0.95 -12.04
N ASP A 97 -16.34 0.05 -13.02
CA ASP A 97 -17.24 0.22 -14.17
C ASP A 97 -18.71 0.28 -13.73
N ALA A 98 -19.05 -0.46 -12.66
CA ALA A 98 -20.39 -0.47 -12.09
C ALA A 98 -20.63 0.57 -10.98
N GLY A 99 -19.64 1.41 -10.64
CA GLY A 99 -19.74 2.35 -9.53
C GLY A 99 -19.96 1.70 -8.16
N LYS A 100 -19.46 0.47 -7.97
CA LYS A 100 -19.63 -0.33 -6.74
C LYS A 100 -18.42 -0.23 -5.80
N PRO A 101 -18.60 -0.52 -4.50
CA PRO A 101 -17.50 -0.58 -3.53
C PRO A 101 -16.43 -1.59 -3.93
N TRP A 102 -15.18 -1.29 -3.55
CA TRP A 102 -14.03 -2.17 -3.85
C TRP A 102 -13.87 -3.33 -2.86
N THR A 103 -14.76 -3.47 -1.87
CA THR A 103 -14.64 -4.43 -0.76
C THR A 103 -14.34 -5.85 -1.24
N MET A 104 -15.11 -6.38 -2.21
CA MET A 104 -14.88 -7.74 -2.72
C MET A 104 -13.51 -7.90 -3.40
N ALA A 105 -12.97 -6.82 -3.97
CA ALA A 105 -11.73 -6.82 -4.72
C ALA A 105 -10.50 -6.42 -3.91
N LYS A 106 -10.67 -6.01 -2.65
CA LYS A 106 -9.59 -5.50 -1.79
C LYS A 106 -9.60 -6.09 -0.37
N ALA A 107 -10.68 -6.71 0.09
CA ALA A 107 -10.91 -6.92 1.53
C ALA A 107 -11.33 -8.37 1.88
N TRP A 108 -10.88 -9.36 1.10
CA TRP A 108 -11.09 -10.77 1.45
C TRP A 108 -10.08 -11.23 2.51
N ASP A 109 -10.33 -12.40 3.12
CA ASP A 109 -9.43 -12.96 4.12
C ASP A 109 -8.02 -13.17 3.55
N THR A 110 -6.98 -12.96 4.36
CA THR A 110 -5.56 -13.04 3.94
C THR A 110 -5.10 -12.03 2.87
N SER A 111 -5.93 -11.07 2.46
CA SER A 111 -5.60 -10.06 1.42
C SER A 111 -4.65 -8.93 1.86
N CYS A 112 -4.18 -8.96 3.12
CA CYS A 112 -3.21 -8.02 3.67
C CYS A 112 -2.06 -8.77 4.38
N PRO A 113 -1.18 -9.47 3.65
CA PRO A 113 0.07 -9.96 4.24
C PRO A 113 0.91 -8.81 4.76
N VAL A 114 1.38 -8.91 6.00
CA VAL A 114 2.24 -7.92 6.65
C VAL A 114 3.52 -8.55 7.19
N SER A 115 4.63 -7.80 7.13
CA SER A 115 5.90 -8.20 7.74
C SER A 115 5.84 -8.10 9.27
N ARG A 116 6.93 -8.50 9.92
CA ARG A 116 7.18 -8.07 11.30
C ARG A 116 7.10 -6.55 11.44
N PHE A 117 6.72 -6.11 12.63
CA PHE A 117 6.77 -4.71 13.04
C PHE A 117 8.22 -4.22 13.16
N VAL A 118 8.45 -2.98 12.77
CA VAL A 118 9.70 -2.23 12.94
C VAL A 118 9.37 -0.95 13.71
N ALA A 119 10.03 -0.70 14.84
CA ALA A 119 9.74 0.48 15.64
C ALA A 119 10.10 1.77 14.89
N ALA A 120 9.37 2.85 15.14
CA ALA A 120 9.64 4.14 14.49
C ALA A 120 11.08 4.64 14.76
N GLU A 121 11.62 4.36 15.96
CA GLU A 121 12.99 4.71 16.34
C GLU A 121 14.07 3.98 15.52
N ASP A 122 13.75 2.80 14.96
CA ASP A 122 14.65 2.06 14.06
C ASP A 122 14.60 2.60 12.62
N VAL A 123 13.69 3.54 12.32
CA VAL A 123 13.49 4.15 11.01
C VAL A 123 13.55 5.68 11.14
N PRO A 124 14.75 6.26 11.32
CA PRO A 124 14.90 7.70 11.59
C PRO A 124 14.44 8.58 10.41
N ASP A 125 14.48 8.05 9.19
CA ASP A 125 13.96 8.70 8.00
C ASP A 125 13.22 7.68 7.12
N TYR A 126 11.90 7.70 7.16
CA TYR A 126 11.07 6.81 6.35
C TYR A 126 11.13 7.15 4.85
N GLN A 127 11.49 8.39 4.47
CA GLN A 127 11.59 8.77 3.06
C GLN A 127 12.82 8.14 2.40
N ALA A 128 13.87 7.87 3.17
CA ALA A 128 15.07 7.19 2.69
C ALA A 128 14.89 5.67 2.46
N LEU A 129 13.74 5.10 2.79
CA LEU A 129 13.48 3.67 2.62
C LEU A 129 13.47 3.28 1.14
N ASN A 130 14.06 2.13 0.84
CA ASN A 130 13.96 1.44 -0.44
C ASN A 130 13.25 0.12 -0.22
N MET A 131 12.16 -0.08 -0.95
CA MET A 131 11.29 -1.24 -0.82
C MET A 131 11.24 -1.97 -2.14
N TRP A 132 11.28 -3.30 -2.11
CA TRP A 132 11.16 -4.12 -3.30
C TRP A 132 10.42 -5.42 -3.04
N LEU A 133 9.85 -5.98 -4.10
CA LEU A 133 9.21 -7.29 -4.11
C LEU A 133 9.75 -8.11 -5.27
N LYS A 134 10.10 -9.35 -4.98
CA LYS A 134 10.46 -10.38 -5.96
C LYS A 134 9.37 -11.45 -5.97
N VAL A 135 9.14 -12.02 -7.13
CA VAL A 135 8.24 -13.17 -7.30
C VAL A 135 9.11 -14.33 -7.78
N ASN A 136 8.94 -15.52 -7.21
CA ASN A 136 9.69 -16.74 -7.59
C ASN A 136 11.22 -16.54 -7.64
N ASP A 137 11.76 -15.78 -6.68
CA ASP A 137 13.20 -15.48 -6.58
C ASP A 137 13.83 -14.89 -7.85
N GLU A 138 13.03 -14.22 -8.68
CA GLU A 138 13.51 -13.54 -9.88
C GLU A 138 14.71 -12.61 -9.58
N ALA A 139 15.67 -12.59 -10.50
CA ALA A 139 16.93 -11.84 -10.33
C ALA A 139 16.66 -10.34 -10.10
N SER A 140 15.73 -9.77 -10.87
CA SER A 140 15.27 -8.39 -10.75
C SER A 140 13.98 -8.28 -9.93
N PRO A 141 13.81 -7.22 -9.14
CA PRO A 141 12.56 -6.99 -8.41
C PRO A 141 11.41 -6.69 -9.39
N ARG A 142 10.27 -7.34 -9.14
CA ARG A 142 9.01 -7.10 -9.85
C ARG A 142 8.43 -5.72 -9.52
N GLN A 143 8.62 -5.27 -8.29
CA GLN A 143 8.26 -3.93 -7.83
C GLN A 143 9.42 -3.32 -7.04
N TYR A 144 9.64 -2.02 -7.22
CA TYR A 144 10.61 -1.22 -6.49
C TYR A 144 10.02 0.16 -6.21
N GLY A 145 10.24 0.70 -5.02
CA GLY A 145 9.74 2.02 -4.67
C GLY A 145 10.32 2.57 -3.38
N SER A 146 10.08 3.85 -3.16
CA SER A 146 10.44 4.57 -1.96
C SER A 146 9.27 5.47 -1.52
N PRO A 147 9.04 5.65 -0.21
CA PRO A 147 8.08 6.62 0.30
C PRO A 147 8.37 8.07 -0.15
N ALA A 148 9.62 8.40 -0.50
CA ALA A 148 9.95 9.70 -1.10
C ALA A 148 9.23 9.98 -2.44
N GLN A 149 8.64 8.95 -3.06
CA GLN A 149 7.90 9.06 -4.32
C GLN A 149 6.39 9.24 -4.12
N MET A 150 5.94 9.35 -2.86
CA MET A 150 4.53 9.54 -2.53
C MET A 150 4.02 10.91 -2.98
N ILE A 151 2.75 10.97 -3.41
CA ILE A 151 2.10 12.23 -3.80
C ILE A 151 1.69 13.00 -2.54
N PHE A 152 1.09 12.29 -1.59
CA PHE A 152 0.77 12.75 -0.24
C PHE A 152 1.67 11.98 0.73
N ASP A 153 2.42 12.69 1.57
CA ASP A 153 3.31 12.08 2.55
C ASP A 153 2.54 11.49 3.75
N ILE A 154 3.24 10.73 4.59
CA ILE A 154 2.63 10.06 5.76
C ILE A 154 1.97 11.08 6.71
N PRO A 155 2.62 12.21 7.09
CA PRO A 155 1.98 13.23 7.92
C PRO A 155 0.68 13.77 7.34
N THR A 156 0.65 14.07 6.02
CA THR A 156 -0.54 14.56 5.33
C THR A 156 -1.66 13.54 5.39
N ILE A 157 -1.37 12.29 5.03
CA ILE A 157 -2.36 11.20 5.03
C ILE A 157 -2.98 11.01 6.42
N ILE A 158 -2.15 10.96 7.47
CA ILE A 158 -2.65 10.78 8.86
C ILE A 158 -3.52 11.96 9.29
N SER A 159 -3.20 13.18 8.88
CA SER A 159 -3.96 14.38 9.26
C SER A 159 -5.37 14.42 8.66
N GLU A 160 -5.63 13.66 7.60
CA GLU A 160 -6.93 13.57 6.93
C GLU A 160 -7.90 12.53 7.54
N VAL A 161 -7.44 11.73 8.51
CA VAL A 161 -8.23 10.67 9.19
C VAL A 161 -8.72 11.12 10.57
#